data_AF-A0A3M1CMW0-F1
#
_entry.id   AF-A0A3M1CMW0-F1
#
_cell.length_a   1.000
_cell.length_b   1.000
_cell.length_c   1.000
_cell.angle_alpha   90.00
_cell.angle_beta   90.00
_cell.angle_gamma   90.00
#
_symmetry.space_group_name_H-M   'P 1'
#
loop_
_entity.id
_entity.type
_entity.pdbx_description
1 polymer ?
#
loop_
_entity_poly.entity_id
_entity_poly.type
_entity_poly.pdbx_seq_one_letter_code
_entity_poly.pdbx_strand_id
1 'polypeptide(L)'
;MSLANPSIDFDRLLRLRLVVARFGEMDGARWWNTKGLLGRNGALLMSRGFTKTHHFAQARVVFAVATARCKEVFDPPQSMTLWKLPAAVEDQFDACWHHWLSERERWQPFFDDLQDLPSNDLLETLRIMDLVDDAQAQAVAGLRRSAEGRAVPLSGAFTPDDQVLTLLAAAFTRGERGRPAIPYARLDG
;
A
#
# COMPACT_ATOMS: atom_id res chain seq x y z
N MET A 1 6.17 -16.43 30.67
CA MET A 1 6.98 -16.06 29.49
C MET A 1 6.02 -15.92 28.32
N SER A 2 5.63 -14.69 27.99
CA SER A 2 4.76 -14.41 26.84
C SER A 2 5.65 -14.39 25.60
N LEU A 3 5.37 -15.25 24.62
CA LEU A 3 6.00 -15.20 23.31
C LEU A 3 5.51 -13.93 22.63
N ALA A 4 6.35 -12.89 22.60
CA ALA A 4 6.08 -11.73 21.77
C ALA A 4 6.03 -12.20 20.31
N ASN A 5 4.83 -12.22 19.71
CA ASN A 5 4.66 -12.43 18.28
C ASN A 5 5.26 -11.21 17.55
N PRO A 6 6.34 -11.34 16.77
CA PRO A 6 6.86 -10.23 15.98
C PRO A 6 6.46 -10.50 14.53
N SER A 7 5.19 -10.37 14.16
CA SER A 7 4.79 -10.83 12.81
C SER A 7 4.55 -9.72 11.79
N ILE A 8 4.29 -8.48 12.21
CA ILE A 8 4.04 -7.37 11.28
C ILE A 8 4.60 -6.05 11.83
N ASP A 9 5.46 -5.39 11.06
CA ASP A 9 5.85 -4.00 11.24
C ASP A 9 4.79 -3.08 10.61
N PHE A 10 3.98 -2.45 11.45
CA PHE A 10 2.93 -1.55 10.98
C PHE A 10 3.45 -0.22 10.42
N ASP A 11 4.64 0.24 10.82
CA ASP A 11 5.28 1.41 10.19
C ASP A 11 5.63 1.05 8.73
N ARG A 12 6.19 -0.14 8.52
CA ARG A 12 6.48 -0.65 7.17
C ARG A 12 5.19 -0.83 6.35
N LEU A 13 4.15 -1.42 6.92
CA LEU A 13 2.86 -1.56 6.23
C LEU A 13 2.27 -0.19 5.84
N LEU A 14 2.35 0.82 6.72
CA LEU A 14 1.88 2.17 6.39
C LEU A 14 2.67 2.73 5.20
N ARG A 15 4.00 2.60 5.20
CA ARG A 15 4.84 3.04 4.08
C ARG A 15 4.50 2.34 2.77
N LEU A 16 4.32 1.02 2.80
CA LEU A 16 3.90 0.23 1.63
C LEU A 16 2.55 0.73 1.08
N ARG A 17 1.55 0.90 1.94
CA ARG A 17 0.24 1.46 1.55
C ARG A 17 0.39 2.87 0.98
N LEU A 18 1.17 3.75 1.60
CA LEU A 18 1.39 5.12 1.13
C LEU A 18 1.99 5.16 -0.28
N VAL A 19 3.04 4.37 -0.56
CA VAL A 19 3.70 4.37 -1.87
C VAL A 19 2.76 3.84 -2.96
N VAL A 20 2.08 2.73 -2.71
CA VAL A 20 1.13 2.17 -3.69
C VAL A 20 -0.08 3.10 -3.90
N ALA A 21 -0.56 3.74 -2.83
CA ALA A 21 -1.61 4.77 -2.89
C ALA A 21 -1.17 5.94 -3.77
N ARG A 22 -0.01 6.55 -3.49
CA ARG A 22 0.50 7.69 -4.27
C ARG A 22 0.73 7.31 -5.73
N PHE A 23 1.40 6.18 -5.97
CA PHE A 23 1.73 5.73 -7.33
C PHE A 23 0.47 5.51 -8.16
N GLY A 24 -0.60 4.97 -7.56
CA GLY A 24 -1.83 4.67 -8.28
C GLY A 24 -2.77 5.85 -8.50
N GLU A 25 -2.49 7.06 -8.02
CA GLU A 25 -3.34 8.23 -8.27
C GLU A 25 -3.44 8.59 -9.78
N MET A 26 -4.40 9.45 -10.13
CA MET A 26 -4.69 9.83 -11.53
C MET A 26 -3.56 10.56 -12.26
N ASP A 27 -2.64 11.17 -11.52
CA ASP A 27 -1.40 11.76 -12.03
C ASP A 27 -0.25 10.74 -12.15
N GLY A 28 -0.36 9.59 -11.47
CA GLY A 28 0.52 8.43 -11.61
C GLY A 28 -0.09 7.36 -12.52
N ALA A 29 -0.25 6.13 -12.02
CA ALA A 29 -0.71 4.96 -12.77
C ALA A 29 -2.22 4.95 -13.07
N ARG A 30 -3.02 5.89 -12.56
CA ARG A 30 -4.46 6.03 -12.83
C ARG A 30 -5.29 4.83 -12.37
N TRP A 31 -4.91 4.23 -11.26
CA TRP A 31 -5.65 3.13 -10.64
C TRP A 31 -6.77 3.66 -9.74
N TRP A 32 -6.50 4.73 -9.00
CA TRP A 32 -7.41 5.33 -8.04
C TRP A 32 -8.02 6.62 -8.61
N ASN A 33 -9.27 6.92 -8.28
CA ASN A 33 -9.94 8.15 -8.71
C ASN A 33 -9.58 9.40 -7.86
N THR A 34 -8.50 9.34 -7.07
CA THR A 34 -7.90 10.53 -6.46
C THR A 34 -6.87 11.14 -7.39
N LYS A 35 -6.72 12.48 -7.36
CA LYS A 35 -5.87 13.22 -8.29
C LYS A 35 -4.81 14.02 -7.55
N GLY A 36 -3.64 13.43 -7.36
CA GLY A 36 -2.51 14.13 -6.76
C GLY A 36 -2.70 14.47 -5.28
N LEU A 37 -3.56 13.76 -4.55
CA LEU A 37 -3.92 14.12 -3.19
C LEU A 37 -2.76 13.87 -2.21
N LEU A 38 -1.96 12.83 -2.42
CA LEU A 38 -0.71 12.60 -1.67
C LEU A 38 0.48 13.38 -2.26
N GLY A 39 0.28 14.09 -3.37
CA GLY A 39 1.28 14.95 -4.00
C GLY A 39 1.35 16.36 -3.41
N ARG A 40 2.35 17.15 -3.83
CA ARG A 40 2.60 18.52 -3.35
C ARG A 40 1.37 19.42 -3.38
N ASN A 41 0.61 19.39 -4.48
CA ASN A 41 -0.60 20.21 -4.62
C ASN A 41 -1.70 19.78 -3.65
N GLY A 42 -1.87 18.48 -3.43
CA GLY A 42 -2.78 17.95 -2.43
C GLY A 42 -2.38 18.41 -1.03
N ALA A 43 -1.09 18.38 -0.68
CA ALA A 43 -0.58 18.81 0.63
C ALA A 43 -0.85 20.29 0.88
N LEU A 44 -0.58 21.14 -0.12
CA LEU A 44 -0.88 22.56 -0.05
C LEU A 44 -2.38 22.83 0.12
N LEU A 45 -3.25 22.10 -0.57
CA LEU A 45 -4.70 22.27 -0.44
C LEU A 45 -5.20 21.86 0.95
N MET A 46 -4.77 20.68 1.42
CA MET A 46 -5.29 20.10 2.66
C MET A 46 -4.75 20.79 3.92
N SER A 47 -3.51 21.29 3.88
CA SER A 47 -2.89 22.00 5.02
C SER A 47 -3.66 23.25 5.48
N ARG A 48 -4.47 23.86 4.62
CA ARG A 48 -5.33 25.00 4.97
C ARG A 48 -6.45 24.63 5.94
N GLY A 49 -6.98 23.41 5.86
CA GLY A 49 -8.01 22.88 6.77
C GLY A 49 -7.46 21.96 7.86
N PHE A 50 -6.27 21.39 7.66
CA PHE A 50 -5.65 20.38 8.54
C PHE A 50 -4.16 20.69 8.76
N THR A 51 -3.86 21.84 9.35
CA THR A 51 -2.52 22.44 9.41
C THR A 51 -1.41 21.51 9.93
N LYS A 52 -1.73 20.51 10.76
CA LYS A 52 -0.75 19.55 11.32
C LYS A 52 -1.03 18.09 11.01
N THR A 53 -2.16 17.78 10.38
CA THR A 53 -2.62 16.39 10.20
C THR A 53 -2.96 16.07 8.74
N HIS A 54 -2.75 17.02 7.83
CA HIS A 54 -3.11 16.89 6.42
C HIS A 54 -2.50 15.63 5.76
N HIS A 55 -1.24 15.29 6.01
CA HIS A 55 -0.61 14.08 5.45
C HIS A 55 -1.35 12.79 5.80
N PHE A 56 -1.69 12.61 7.07
CA PHE A 56 -2.47 11.44 7.51
C PHE A 56 -3.93 11.52 7.05
N ALA A 57 -4.53 12.71 6.98
CA ALA A 57 -5.87 12.88 6.41
C ALA A 57 -5.91 12.48 4.92
N GLN A 58 -4.89 12.87 4.14
CA GLN A 58 -4.73 12.46 2.75
C GLN A 58 -4.60 10.94 2.64
N ALA A 59 -3.73 10.34 3.46
CA ALA A 59 -3.54 8.90 3.49
C ALA A 59 -4.85 8.15 3.72
N ARG A 60 -5.66 8.55 4.73
CA ARG A 60 -7.00 7.97 4.97
C ARG A 60 -7.90 8.05 3.74
N VAL A 61 -7.96 9.20 3.09
CA VAL A 61 -8.81 9.39 1.90
C VAL A 61 -8.36 8.49 0.74
N VAL A 62 -7.06 8.52 0.40
CA VAL A 62 -6.56 7.72 -0.73
C VAL A 62 -6.65 6.22 -0.44
N PHE A 63 -6.42 5.78 0.81
CA PHE A 63 -6.59 4.38 1.20
C PHE A 63 -8.04 3.93 1.04
N ALA A 64 -9.00 4.73 1.50
CA ALA A 64 -10.42 4.41 1.32
C ALA A 64 -10.80 4.24 -0.17
N VAL A 65 -10.29 5.12 -1.04
CA VAL A 65 -10.52 5.02 -2.49
C VAL A 65 -9.80 3.81 -3.10
N ALA A 66 -8.56 3.54 -2.71
CA ALA A 66 -7.79 2.37 -3.17
C ALA A 66 -8.47 1.05 -2.73
N THR A 67 -8.93 0.95 -1.48
CA THR A 67 -9.69 -0.19 -0.96
C THR A 67 -10.97 -0.39 -1.77
N ALA A 68 -11.79 0.65 -1.93
CA ALA A 68 -13.03 0.56 -2.69
C ALA A 68 -12.77 0.10 -4.13
N ARG A 69 -11.75 0.67 -4.77
CA ARG A 69 -11.41 0.35 -6.16
C ARG A 69 -10.87 -1.07 -6.32
N CYS A 70 -10.02 -1.54 -5.41
CA CYS A 70 -9.52 -2.91 -5.45
C CYS A 70 -10.67 -3.90 -5.30
N LYS A 71 -11.60 -3.64 -4.38
CA LYS A 71 -12.80 -4.45 -4.16
C LYS A 71 -13.69 -4.51 -5.41
N GLU A 72 -13.88 -3.40 -6.12
CA GLU A 72 -14.64 -3.38 -7.38
C GLU A 72 -13.98 -4.22 -8.49
N VAL A 73 -12.65 -4.19 -8.57
CA VAL A 73 -11.90 -4.90 -9.63
C VAL A 73 -11.85 -6.40 -9.35
N PHE A 74 -11.56 -6.78 -8.09
CA PHE A 74 -11.36 -8.17 -7.68
C PHE A 74 -11.46 -8.33 -6.15
N ASP A 75 -12.44 -9.10 -5.67
CA ASP A 75 -12.69 -9.37 -4.23
C ASP A 75 -12.98 -10.86 -3.98
N PRO A 76 -11.98 -11.76 -4.05
CA PRO A 76 -12.23 -13.17 -3.84
C PRO A 76 -12.39 -13.48 -2.33
N PRO A 77 -13.24 -14.47 -1.98
CA PRO A 77 -13.39 -14.91 -0.59
C PRO A 77 -12.09 -15.53 -0.07
N GLN A 78 -11.94 -15.57 1.26
CA GLN A 78 -10.81 -16.23 1.95
C GLN A 78 -9.43 -15.79 1.44
N SER A 79 -9.32 -14.51 1.10
CA SER A 79 -8.07 -13.91 0.63
C SER A 79 -7.77 -12.64 1.41
N MET A 80 -6.51 -12.26 1.38
CA MET A 80 -6.05 -10.94 1.76
C MET A 80 -5.43 -10.21 0.56
N THR A 81 -5.57 -8.89 0.56
CA THR A 81 -4.89 -7.97 -0.35
C THR A 81 -4.21 -6.88 0.48
N LEU A 82 -3.34 -6.05 -0.11
CA LEU A 82 -2.75 -4.91 0.61
C LEU A 82 -3.79 -4.02 1.31
N TRP A 83 -4.99 -3.93 0.73
CA TRP A 83 -6.09 -3.05 1.14
C TRP A 83 -7.22 -3.74 1.92
N LYS A 84 -7.07 -5.04 2.17
CA LYS A 84 -8.03 -5.89 2.89
C LYS A 84 -7.27 -7.03 3.54
N LEU A 85 -6.81 -6.81 4.76
CA LEU A 85 -6.16 -7.80 5.61
C LEU A 85 -7.19 -8.48 6.53
N PRO A 86 -6.83 -9.57 7.23
CA PRO A 86 -7.69 -10.13 8.27
C PRO A 86 -8.05 -9.07 9.33
N ALA A 87 -9.28 -9.13 9.85
CA ALA A 87 -9.83 -8.09 10.73
C ALA A 87 -8.91 -7.77 11.92
N ALA A 88 -8.34 -8.79 12.57
CA ALA A 88 -7.42 -8.60 13.69
C ALA A 88 -6.16 -7.80 13.33
N VAL A 89 -5.69 -7.88 12.08
CA VAL A 89 -4.54 -7.12 11.59
C VAL A 89 -4.94 -5.69 11.26
N GLU A 90 -6.09 -5.47 10.63
CA GLU A 90 -6.60 -4.11 10.36
C GLU A 90 -6.89 -3.37 11.67
N ASP A 91 -7.47 -4.01 12.68
CA ASP A 91 -7.72 -3.41 13.99
C ASP A 91 -6.42 -2.96 14.68
N GLN A 92 -5.35 -3.77 14.58
CA GLN A 92 -4.04 -3.43 15.11
C GLN A 92 -3.38 -2.28 14.33
N PHE A 93 -3.46 -2.31 12.99
CA PHE A 93 -2.97 -1.23 12.14
C PHE A 93 -3.70 0.09 12.44
N ASP A 94 -5.02 0.06 12.60
CA ASP A 94 -5.83 1.24 12.93
C ASP A 94 -5.51 1.79 14.32
N ALA A 95 -5.19 0.92 15.29
CA ALA A 95 -4.76 1.33 16.63
C ALA A 95 -3.44 2.14 16.61
N CYS A 96 -2.56 1.92 15.62
CA CYS A 96 -1.32 2.68 15.47
C CYS A 96 -1.53 4.13 14.99
N TRP A 97 -2.72 4.48 14.48
CA TRP A 97 -2.94 5.79 13.84
C TRP A 97 -2.69 6.99 14.77
N HIS A 98 -3.09 6.87 16.04
CA HIS A 98 -2.86 7.90 17.05
C HIS A 98 -1.37 8.09 17.35
N HIS A 99 -0.60 6.99 17.35
CA HIS A 99 0.83 7.04 17.57
C HIS A 99 1.55 7.74 16.41
N TRP A 100 1.24 7.38 15.17
CA TRP A 100 1.82 8.05 14.00
C TRP A 100 1.50 9.54 13.93
N LEU A 101 0.28 9.94 14.31
CA LEU A 101 -0.09 11.35 14.43
C LEU A 101 0.69 12.10 15.53
N SER A 102 1.01 11.42 16.64
CA SER A 102 1.83 11.97 17.72
C SER A 102 3.30 12.13 17.31
N GLU A 103 3.80 11.28 16.41
CA GLU A 103 5.16 11.30 15.85
C GLU A 103 5.20 11.89 14.42
N ARG A 104 4.25 12.75 14.06
CA ARG A 104 4.14 13.29 12.68
C ARG A 104 5.44 13.89 12.15
N GLU A 105 6.25 14.52 12.99
CA GLU A 105 7.54 15.09 12.59
C GLU A 105 8.53 14.02 12.12
N ARG A 106 8.50 12.81 12.71
CA ARG A 106 9.29 11.65 12.26
C ARG A 106 8.83 11.13 10.90
N TRP A 107 7.54 11.26 10.59
CA TRP A 107 6.95 10.84 9.33
C TRP A 107 7.09 11.88 8.20
N GLN A 108 7.35 13.14 8.55
CA GLN A 108 7.43 14.23 7.58
C GLN A 108 8.40 13.95 6.41
N PRO A 109 9.65 13.47 6.63
CA PRO A 109 10.56 13.20 5.51
C PRO A 109 9.99 12.18 4.52
N PHE A 110 9.34 11.12 5.02
CA PHE A 110 8.73 10.12 4.16
C PHE A 110 7.56 10.69 3.35
N PHE A 111 6.74 11.56 3.94
CA PHE A 111 5.67 12.25 3.21
C PHE A 111 6.20 13.27 2.21
N ASP A 112 7.34 13.90 2.47
CA ASP A 112 7.98 14.80 1.52
C ASP A 112 8.52 14.02 0.31
N ASP A 113 9.19 12.89 0.53
CA ASP A 113 9.64 11.98 -0.53
C ASP A 113 8.46 11.41 -1.33
N LEU A 114 7.34 11.15 -0.68
CA LEU A 114 6.12 10.65 -1.33
C LEU A 114 5.50 11.66 -2.31
N GLN A 115 5.68 12.96 -2.10
CA GLN A 115 5.04 13.97 -2.94
C GLN A 115 5.53 13.91 -4.39
N ASP A 116 6.81 13.61 -4.57
CA ASP A 116 7.51 13.53 -5.86
C ASP A 116 8.23 12.16 -5.95
N LEU A 117 7.49 11.13 -6.38
CA LEU A 117 8.05 9.78 -6.48
C LEU A 117 9.27 9.74 -7.42
N PRO A 118 10.32 8.97 -7.07
CA PRO A 118 11.61 8.96 -7.77
C PRO A 118 11.56 8.27 -9.14
N SER A 119 10.58 7.41 -9.40
CA SER A 119 10.44 6.67 -10.66
C SER A 119 8.97 6.54 -11.07
N ASN A 120 8.74 6.31 -12.37
CA ASN A 120 7.45 5.91 -12.91
C ASN A 120 7.24 4.38 -12.90
N ASP A 121 8.22 3.63 -12.38
CA ASP A 121 8.16 2.22 -12.09
C ASP A 121 7.94 2.01 -10.57
N LEU A 122 6.88 1.25 -10.21
CA LEU A 122 6.53 1.03 -8.81
C LEU A 122 7.56 0.17 -8.09
N LEU A 123 8.10 -0.85 -8.75
CA LEU A 123 9.06 -1.76 -8.13
C LEU A 123 10.38 -1.03 -7.87
N GLU A 124 10.82 -0.21 -8.81
CA GLU A 124 11.99 0.66 -8.63
C GLU A 124 11.77 1.67 -7.51
N THR A 125 10.59 2.30 -7.46
CA THR A 125 10.23 3.23 -6.38
C THR A 125 10.29 2.56 -5.01
N LEU A 126 9.69 1.38 -4.85
CA LEU A 126 9.73 0.63 -3.60
C LEU A 126 11.16 0.24 -3.19
N ARG A 127 12.04 -0.07 -4.15
CA ARG A 127 13.47 -0.35 -3.88
C ARG A 127 14.23 0.90 -3.42
N ILE A 128 14.05 2.03 -4.11
CA ILE A 128 14.72 3.30 -3.75
C ILE A 128 14.32 3.74 -2.33
N MET A 129 13.06 3.48 -1.95
CA MET A 129 12.54 3.78 -0.61
C MET A 129 12.82 2.69 0.44
N ASP A 130 13.65 1.69 0.12
CA ASP A 130 14.05 0.58 1.01
C ASP A 130 12.87 -0.26 1.54
N LEU A 131 11.82 -0.38 0.72
CA LEU A 131 10.61 -1.15 1.02
C LEU A 131 10.57 -2.51 0.32
N VAL A 132 11.49 -2.78 -0.60
CA VAL A 132 11.63 -4.06 -1.31
C VAL A 132 13.12 -4.37 -1.51
N ASP A 133 13.54 -5.58 -1.14
CA ASP A 133 14.89 -6.08 -1.40
C ASP A 133 15.01 -6.81 -2.76
N ASP A 134 16.23 -7.25 -3.10
CA ASP A 134 16.51 -7.98 -4.35
C ASP A 134 15.75 -9.30 -4.46
N ALA A 135 15.59 -10.04 -3.36
CA ALA A 135 14.93 -11.34 -3.36
C ALA A 135 13.42 -11.18 -3.59
N GLN A 136 12.80 -10.20 -2.93
CA GLN A 136 11.40 -9.83 -3.10
C GLN A 136 11.14 -9.30 -4.51
N ALA A 137 12.03 -8.46 -5.05
CA ALA A 137 11.92 -7.98 -6.43
C ALA A 137 11.97 -9.13 -7.44
N GLN A 138 12.89 -10.09 -7.25
CA GLN A 138 12.99 -11.28 -8.09
C GLN A 138 11.76 -12.20 -7.96
N ALA A 139 11.19 -12.34 -6.76
CA ALA A 139 9.97 -13.10 -6.56
C ALA A 139 8.79 -12.49 -7.34
N VAL A 140 8.65 -11.15 -7.29
CA VAL A 140 7.64 -10.41 -8.05
C VAL A 140 7.88 -10.49 -9.55
N ALA A 141 9.15 -10.56 -10.00
CA ALA A 141 9.56 -10.71 -11.39
C ALA A 141 8.98 -11.98 -12.07
N GLY A 142 8.70 -13.03 -11.28
CA GLY A 142 8.06 -14.27 -11.77
C GLY A 142 6.53 -14.26 -11.80
N LEU A 143 5.88 -13.32 -11.11
CA LEU A 143 4.42 -13.30 -10.99
C LEU A 143 3.72 -12.92 -12.30
N ARG A 144 2.57 -13.55 -12.54
CA ARG A 144 1.74 -13.31 -13.72
C ARG A 144 0.34 -12.88 -13.30
N ARG A 145 -0.30 -12.08 -14.14
CA ARG A 145 -1.72 -11.73 -13.96
C ARG A 145 -2.60 -12.96 -14.20
N SER A 146 -3.80 -12.97 -13.62
CA SER A 146 -4.84 -13.95 -13.96
C SER A 146 -5.23 -13.87 -15.44
N ALA A 147 -5.95 -14.87 -15.94
CA ALA A 147 -6.39 -14.91 -17.34
C ALA A 147 -7.22 -13.68 -17.74
N GLU A 148 -8.04 -13.16 -16.82
CA GLU A 148 -8.84 -11.94 -17.02
C GLU A 148 -8.03 -10.65 -16.85
N GLY A 149 -6.77 -10.75 -16.45
CA GLY A 149 -5.87 -9.62 -16.24
C GLY A 149 -6.17 -8.77 -14.99
N ARG A 150 -7.14 -9.15 -14.16
CA ARG A 150 -7.63 -8.31 -13.04
C ARG A 150 -6.94 -8.58 -11.71
N ALA A 151 -6.21 -9.68 -11.60
CA ALA A 151 -5.61 -10.10 -10.33
C ALA A 151 -4.18 -10.62 -10.53
N VAL A 152 -3.40 -10.67 -9.45
CA VAL A 152 -2.05 -11.26 -9.39
C VAL A 152 -2.00 -12.22 -8.20
N PRO A 153 -2.11 -13.54 -8.40
CA PRO A 153 -2.06 -14.50 -7.29
C PRO A 153 -0.64 -14.65 -6.75
N LEU A 154 -0.50 -14.55 -5.42
CA LEU A 154 0.66 -15.12 -4.73
C LEU A 154 0.42 -16.63 -4.55
N SER A 155 1.39 -17.45 -4.95
CA SER A 155 1.25 -18.91 -4.92
C SER A 155 1.39 -19.45 -3.50
N GLY A 156 0.33 -20.08 -3.00
CA GLY A 156 0.32 -20.70 -1.67
C GLY A 156 -0.96 -20.38 -0.90
N ALA A 157 -0.91 -20.69 0.39
CA ALA A 157 -1.78 -20.14 1.41
C ALA A 157 -0.87 -19.54 2.49
N PHE A 158 -1.34 -18.47 3.13
CA PHE A 158 -0.48 -17.59 3.90
C PHE A 158 -1.16 -17.09 5.18
N THR A 159 -0.37 -16.93 6.23
CA THR A 159 -0.67 -16.05 7.36
C THR A 159 -0.12 -14.64 7.07
N PRO A 160 -0.73 -13.56 7.62
CA PRO A 160 -0.21 -12.21 7.43
C PRO A 160 1.16 -12.02 8.12
N ASP A 161 2.16 -11.68 7.33
CA ASP A 161 3.49 -11.27 7.79
C ASP A 161 4.10 -10.18 6.90
N ASP A 162 5.22 -9.59 7.32
CA ASP A 162 5.90 -8.53 6.56
C ASP A 162 6.30 -8.94 5.14
N GLN A 163 6.65 -10.21 4.93
CA GLN A 163 7.04 -10.72 3.62
C GLN A 163 5.85 -10.73 2.67
N VAL A 164 4.73 -11.29 3.09
CA VAL A 164 3.49 -11.35 2.31
C VAL A 164 2.96 -9.95 2.03
N LEU A 165 2.97 -9.06 3.03
CA LEU A 165 2.54 -7.67 2.85
C LEU A 165 3.42 -6.92 1.85
N THR A 166 4.73 -7.12 1.90
CA THR A 166 5.67 -6.54 0.94
C THR A 166 5.41 -7.06 -0.48
N LEU A 167 5.19 -8.37 -0.64
CA LEU A 167 4.86 -8.96 -1.94
C LEU A 167 3.51 -8.48 -2.49
N LEU A 168 2.49 -8.32 -1.63
CA LEU A 168 1.19 -7.77 -2.02
C LEU A 168 1.32 -6.32 -2.51
N ALA A 169 2.19 -5.52 -1.90
CA ALA A 169 2.47 -4.16 -2.38
C ALA A 169 3.23 -4.16 -3.72
N ALA A 170 4.34 -4.89 -3.78
CA ALA A 170 5.22 -4.89 -4.95
C ALA A 170 4.56 -5.51 -6.19
N ALA A 171 3.71 -6.52 -6.02
CA ALA A 171 3.01 -7.17 -7.13
C ALA A 171 2.04 -6.25 -7.88
N PHE A 172 1.66 -5.08 -7.34
CA PHE A 172 0.92 -4.07 -8.10
C PHE A 172 1.68 -3.57 -9.32
N THR A 173 3.01 -3.78 -9.40
CA THR A 173 3.82 -3.50 -10.60
C THR A 173 3.36 -4.30 -11.83
N ARG A 174 2.53 -5.33 -11.65
CA ARG A 174 1.91 -6.10 -12.75
C ARG A 174 0.64 -5.46 -13.29
N GLY A 175 0.13 -4.41 -12.65
CA GLY A 175 -0.93 -3.57 -13.20
C GLY A 175 -0.44 -2.74 -14.38
N GLU A 176 -1.37 -2.35 -15.25
CA GLU A 176 -1.12 -1.40 -16.34
C GLU A 176 -1.69 -0.03 -15.97
N ARG A 177 -1.23 1.02 -16.66
CA ARG A 177 -1.82 2.36 -16.51
C ARG A 177 -3.33 2.32 -16.79
N GLY A 178 -4.14 2.78 -15.85
CA GLY A 178 -5.61 2.78 -15.94
C GLY A 178 -6.27 1.41 -15.70
N ARG A 179 -5.48 0.35 -15.54
CA ARG A 179 -5.95 -1.03 -15.43
C ARG A 179 -5.17 -1.76 -14.33
N PRO A 180 -5.50 -1.53 -13.04
CA PRO A 180 -4.83 -2.22 -11.95
C PRO A 180 -5.08 -3.73 -12.03
N ALA A 181 -4.09 -4.51 -11.61
CA ALA A 181 -4.24 -5.94 -11.36
C ALA A 181 -4.02 -6.17 -9.86
N ILE A 182 -5.03 -6.66 -9.15
CA ILE A 182 -5.05 -6.70 -7.68
C ILE A 182 -4.24 -7.89 -7.17
N PRO A 183 -3.12 -7.67 -6.46
CA PRO A 183 -2.40 -8.74 -5.82
C PRO A 183 -3.18 -9.31 -4.64
N TYR A 184 -3.19 -10.63 -4.53
CA TYR A 184 -3.88 -11.31 -3.44
C TYR A 184 -3.15 -12.58 -3.02
N ALA A 185 -3.30 -12.91 -1.74
CA ALA A 185 -2.84 -14.15 -1.12
C ALA A 185 -4.06 -14.89 -0.56
N ARG A 186 -4.11 -16.22 -0.72
CA ARG A 186 -5.10 -17.03 -0.01
C ARG A 186 -4.72 -17.15 1.45
N LEU A 187 -5.69 -17.06 2.34
CA LEU A 187 -5.45 -17.23 3.77
C LEU A 187 -5.23 -18.70 4.09
N ASP A 188 -4.24 -18.99 4.93
CA ASP A 188 -4.16 -20.26 5.64
C ASP A 188 -5.38 -20.38 6.56
N GLY A 189 -6.07 -21.51 6.46
CA GLY A 189 -7.29 -21.79 7.23
C GLY A 189 -7.04 -22.09 8.71
#